data_AF-A0A965FL20-F1
#
_entry.id   AF-A0A965FL20-F1
#
_cell.length_a   1.000
_cell.length_b   1.000
_cell.length_c   1.000
_cell.angle_alpha   90.00
_cell.angle_beta   90.00
_cell.angle_gamma   90.00
#
_symmetry.space_group_name_H-M   'P 1'
#
loop_
_entity.id
_entity.type
_entity.pdbx_description
1 polymer ?
#
loop_
_entity_poly.entity_id
_entity_poly.type
_entity_poly.pdbx_seq_one_letter_code
_entity_poly.pdbx_strand_id
1 'polypeptide(L)'
;MFRTATRIAWAFALSIFAAGSIAHAQTPAAPLANSIQAIDVAGQQGGNIIVRITLKEPLANPPAGFTINNPPRIAFDFPGTGNALGKNSQEIGDGDLRLMNIVQAGDRTRVVMNLNKPLGYDTRIDGKTVVITLQGAATGTASASSPATAVTSHFAEAKINDNRHALRDITFRRGPNGEGRIIVDLSDNAVGIDLRQQGKNLLIEFQNTSLPKNLERRLDVLDFATPVQTIDAFAQAGNSRIAIEPKGLWEHSAYQTDNRFIVEIKPIVEDPTKLIQGSRVGYTGEKLSLNFQNVEVRAVLQVIADFTGFNFITSDTVGGNLTLRLKDVPWDQALDIILQTKGLDMRKNGNVVWIAPRDELATKEKLALEAQAQIADLEPVRTESFQLNYQKADAIQKLVGDKAQPILSKRGSAVVDARTNTLFVQDTPSRLEQVRALIKKIDIPVRQVLIEARIVEASDNFSRNLGARLGIHDRSNGQSILNSNNRFVVGGNLNDTLFHTGQVSSPVQRYVRDSASGDQFKGPNANNYCTPLPGFYHPFTNWARISVLTDVPARDTASSDIVEWIRSNPGNPSGMQGYVFNLRRP
;
A
#
# COMPACT_ATOMS: atom_id res chain seq x y z
N MET A 1 -96.38 -6.06 8.38
CA MET A 1 -96.68 -4.67 7.94
C MET A 1 -95.42 -4.09 7.28
N PHE A 2 -95.62 -3.23 6.27
CA PHE A 2 -94.73 -2.19 5.69
C PHE A 2 -93.31 -1.96 6.27
N ARG A 3 -92.28 -1.56 5.50
CA ARG A 3 -91.96 -1.53 4.03
C ARG A 3 -90.55 -0.88 3.89
N THR A 4 -89.84 -1.10 2.77
CA THR A 4 -88.86 -0.21 2.07
C THR A 4 -87.89 0.68 2.90
N ALA A 5 -86.55 0.63 2.78
CA ALA A 5 -85.65 0.69 1.61
C ALA A 5 -85.43 2.09 0.95
N THR A 6 -84.14 2.41 0.74
CA THR A 6 -83.51 3.17 -0.38
C THR A 6 -83.20 4.69 -0.30
N ARG A 7 -81.99 5.05 -0.81
CA ARG A 7 -81.48 6.34 -1.40
C ARG A 7 -80.78 7.34 -0.44
N ILE A 8 -79.49 7.70 -0.64
CA ILE A 8 -78.81 8.55 -1.69
C ILE A 8 -79.16 10.05 -1.48
N ALA A 9 -78.26 11.05 -1.46
CA ALA A 9 -76.78 11.14 -1.43
C ALA A 9 -76.30 12.62 -1.23
N TRP A 10 -74.99 12.87 -1.02
CA TRP A 10 -74.24 14.15 -1.14
C TRP A 10 -74.57 15.28 -0.11
N ALA A 11 -73.69 16.25 0.24
CA ALA A 11 -72.22 16.40 0.16
C ALA A 11 -71.75 17.68 0.95
N PHE A 12 -70.50 17.68 1.49
CA PHE A 12 -69.70 18.84 2.00
C PHE A 12 -70.29 19.75 3.12
N ALA A 13 -69.55 20.36 4.05
CA ALA A 13 -68.11 20.40 4.41
C ALA A 13 -67.93 20.81 5.91
N LEU A 14 -66.70 20.68 6.45
CA LEU A 14 -66.05 21.46 7.55
C LEU A 14 -66.89 21.88 8.80
N SER A 15 -66.45 21.73 10.06
CA SER A 15 -65.08 21.67 10.62
C SER A 15 -65.09 21.49 12.17
N ILE A 16 -63.88 21.38 12.76
CA ILE A 16 -63.50 21.59 14.19
C ILE A 16 -63.58 20.37 15.15
N PHE A 17 -62.38 19.94 15.61
CA PHE A 17 -61.93 19.44 16.94
C PHE A 17 -62.94 18.72 17.88
N ALA A 18 -62.61 17.64 18.63
CA ALA A 18 -61.42 16.77 18.78
C ALA A 18 -61.87 15.51 19.60
N ALA A 19 -61.07 14.60 20.18
CA ALA A 19 -59.63 14.37 20.33
C ALA A 19 -59.39 12.86 20.59
N GLY A 20 -58.12 12.38 20.63
CA GLY A 20 -57.80 11.08 21.26
C GLY A 20 -56.73 10.23 20.55
N SER A 21 -55.45 10.56 20.71
CA SER A 21 -54.35 9.66 20.33
C SER A 21 -53.19 9.83 21.32
N ILE A 22 -52.80 8.73 21.98
CA ILE A 22 -51.78 8.73 23.03
C ILE A 22 -50.40 8.76 22.37
N ALA A 23 -49.72 9.90 22.43
CA ALA A 23 -48.33 10.03 22.02
C ALA A 23 -47.40 9.50 23.12
N HIS A 24 -46.43 8.67 22.75
CA HIS A 24 -45.35 8.29 23.67
C HIS A 24 -44.46 9.52 23.93
N ALA A 25 -44.43 9.99 25.18
CA ALA A 25 -43.64 11.15 25.57
C ALA A 25 -42.14 10.83 25.48
N GLN A 26 -41.44 11.53 24.59
CA GLN A 26 -39.98 11.63 24.66
C GLN A 26 -39.62 12.57 25.81
N THR A 27 -38.82 12.09 26.76
CA THR A 27 -38.26 12.95 27.83
C THR A 27 -37.45 14.09 27.22
N PRO A 28 -37.79 15.36 27.49
CA PRO A 28 -37.06 16.49 26.93
C PRO A 28 -35.64 16.55 27.51
N ALA A 29 -34.64 16.67 26.64
CA ALA A 29 -33.28 17.01 27.04
C ALA A 29 -33.23 18.44 27.60
N ALA A 30 -32.28 18.71 28.50
CA ALA A 30 -32.10 20.03 29.09
C ALA A 30 -31.89 21.11 28.00
N PRO A 31 -32.42 22.34 28.18
CA PRO A 31 -32.29 23.41 27.19
C PRO A 31 -30.83 23.87 27.09
N LEU A 32 -30.15 23.46 26.01
CA LEU A 32 -28.85 24.00 25.62
C LEU A 32 -29.02 25.44 25.12
N ALA A 33 -28.05 26.31 25.42
CA ALA A 33 -28.14 27.74 25.12
C ALA A 33 -28.23 28.01 23.61
N ASN A 34 -27.44 27.28 22.82
CA ASN A 34 -27.44 27.34 21.36
C ASN A 34 -28.19 26.14 20.75
N SER A 35 -28.67 26.29 19.51
CA SER A 35 -29.31 25.20 18.77
C SER A 35 -29.14 25.33 17.26
N ILE A 36 -29.11 24.20 16.55
CA ILE A 36 -29.14 24.11 15.09
C ILE A 36 -30.57 24.37 14.60
N GLN A 37 -30.76 25.42 13.81
CA GLN A 37 -32.07 25.89 13.33
C GLN A 37 -32.37 25.50 11.88
N ALA A 38 -31.36 25.46 11.01
CA ALA A 38 -31.51 25.05 9.61
C ALA A 38 -30.23 24.36 9.10
N ILE A 39 -30.39 23.44 8.14
CA ILE A 39 -29.30 22.84 7.36
C ILE A 39 -29.69 22.92 5.88
N ASP A 40 -28.98 23.76 5.14
CA ASP A 40 -29.11 23.93 3.70
C ASP A 40 -27.90 23.30 3.00
N VAL A 41 -28.13 22.55 1.92
CA VAL A 41 -27.05 21.99 1.09
C VAL A 41 -27.20 22.48 -0.34
N ALA A 42 -26.09 22.89 -0.94
CA ALA A 42 -26.01 23.29 -2.34
C ALA A 42 -24.78 22.67 -3.01
N GLY A 43 -24.98 21.76 -3.96
CA GLY A 43 -23.96 21.38 -4.93
C GLY A 43 -23.66 22.53 -5.89
N GLN A 44 -22.39 22.88 -6.05
CA GLN A 44 -21.95 23.94 -6.97
C GLN A 44 -21.37 23.35 -8.25
N GLN A 45 -21.58 24.03 -9.39
CA GLN A 45 -20.89 23.70 -10.65
C GLN A 45 -19.37 23.82 -10.44
N GLY A 46 -18.69 22.67 -10.35
CA GLY A 46 -17.30 22.56 -9.93
C GLY A 46 -16.99 21.33 -9.06
N GLY A 47 -18.01 20.61 -8.57
CA GLY A 47 -17.82 19.36 -7.81
C GLY A 47 -17.60 19.56 -6.30
N ASN A 48 -17.74 20.79 -5.81
CA ASN A 48 -17.76 21.10 -4.39
C ASN A 48 -19.21 21.17 -3.88
N ILE A 49 -19.44 20.65 -2.68
CA ILE A 49 -20.75 20.63 -2.01
C ILE A 49 -20.66 21.55 -0.80
N ILE A 50 -21.50 22.59 -0.77
CA ILE A 50 -21.52 23.56 0.34
C ILE A 50 -22.68 23.22 1.26
N VAL A 51 -22.37 22.90 2.51
CA VAL A 51 -23.34 22.64 3.59
C VAL A 51 -23.34 23.87 4.51
N ARG A 52 -24.50 24.49 4.71
CA ARG A 52 -24.69 25.65 5.59
C ARG A 52 -25.55 25.25 6.77
N ILE A 53 -25.00 25.37 7.98
CA ILE A 53 -25.65 25.00 9.23
C ILE A 53 -25.91 26.29 10.02
N THR A 54 -27.17 26.71 10.07
CA THR A 54 -27.58 27.96 10.75
C THR A 54 -27.87 27.68 12.21
N LEU A 55 -27.24 28.44 13.11
CA LEU A 55 -27.36 28.32 14.56
C LEU A 55 -28.15 29.49 15.17
N LYS A 56 -28.71 29.28 16.37
CA LYS A 56 -29.38 30.33 17.15
C LYS A 56 -28.40 31.45 17.53
N GLU A 57 -27.20 31.08 17.94
CA GLU A 57 -26.10 31.95 18.38
C GLU A 57 -24.80 31.58 17.63
N PRO A 58 -23.90 32.55 17.38
CA PRO A 58 -22.63 32.29 16.68
C PRO A 58 -21.71 31.42 17.55
N LEU A 59 -20.97 30.50 16.92
CA LEU A 59 -19.90 29.76 17.59
C LEU A 59 -18.64 30.62 17.72
N ALA A 60 -17.87 30.39 18.79
CA ALA A 60 -16.58 31.06 18.98
C ALA A 60 -15.46 30.47 18.09
N ASN A 61 -15.51 29.16 17.80
CA ASN A 61 -14.56 28.43 16.97
C ASN A 61 -15.32 27.47 16.03
N PRO A 62 -14.82 27.20 14.81
CA PRO A 62 -15.46 26.23 13.92
C PRO A 62 -15.55 24.84 14.56
N PRO A 63 -16.63 24.07 14.30
CA PRO A 63 -16.82 22.77 14.93
C PRO A 63 -15.73 21.80 14.49
N ALA A 64 -15.23 20.99 15.43
CA ALA A 64 -14.22 20.00 15.14
C ALA A 64 -14.80 18.89 14.24
N GLY A 65 -14.21 18.72 13.06
CA GLY A 65 -14.52 17.64 12.13
C GLY A 65 -13.59 16.44 12.33
N PHE A 66 -14.07 15.23 12.03
CA PHE A 66 -13.24 14.04 11.87
C PHE A 66 -13.74 13.16 10.72
N THR A 67 -12.81 12.57 9.97
CA THR A 67 -13.12 11.66 8.85
C THR A 67 -13.00 10.20 9.27
N ILE A 68 -13.85 9.35 8.70
CA ILE A 68 -13.76 7.89 8.76
C ILE A 68 -13.78 7.40 7.32
N ASN A 69 -12.78 6.62 6.89
CA ASN A 69 -12.64 6.22 5.49
C ASN A 69 -13.37 4.92 5.13
N ASN A 70 -13.75 4.09 6.11
CA ASN A 70 -14.44 2.82 5.87
C ASN A 70 -15.54 2.56 6.92
N PRO A 71 -16.83 2.74 6.58
CA PRO A 71 -17.35 3.40 5.38
C PRO A 71 -17.05 4.92 5.38
N PRO A 72 -17.02 5.60 4.21
CA PRO A 72 -16.75 7.03 4.12
C PRO A 72 -17.76 7.91 4.87
N ARG A 73 -17.29 8.61 5.92
CA ARG A 73 -18.09 9.53 6.74
C ARG A 73 -17.24 10.73 7.19
N ILE A 74 -17.88 11.87 7.39
CA ILE A 74 -17.30 13.02 8.09
C ILE A 74 -18.26 13.43 9.19
N ALA A 75 -17.76 13.64 10.41
CA ALA A 75 -18.60 14.00 11.54
C ALA A 75 -18.10 15.27 12.22
N PHE A 76 -19.01 16.18 12.53
CA PHE A 76 -18.73 17.48 13.15
C PHE A 76 -19.39 17.59 14.52
N ASP A 77 -18.60 17.95 15.53
CA ASP A 77 -19.06 18.12 16.91
C ASP A 77 -19.35 19.59 17.23
N PHE A 78 -20.61 19.88 17.57
CA PHE A 78 -21.11 21.18 17.98
C PHE A 78 -21.27 21.21 19.51
N PRO A 79 -20.33 21.82 20.26
CA PRO A 79 -20.43 21.94 21.72
C PRO A 79 -21.51 22.94 22.14
N GLY A 80 -22.15 22.71 23.29
CA GLY A 80 -23.17 23.60 23.87
C GLY A 80 -24.42 23.81 23.00
N THR A 81 -24.63 22.96 21.98
CA THR A 81 -25.59 23.19 20.90
C THR A 81 -26.56 22.01 20.80
N GLY A 82 -27.87 22.27 20.85
CA GLY A 82 -28.91 21.26 20.66
C GLY A 82 -29.45 21.17 19.22
N ASN A 83 -30.24 20.13 18.94
CA ASN A 83 -30.94 19.99 17.66
C ASN A 83 -32.33 20.67 17.72
N ALA A 84 -32.56 21.72 16.94
CA ALA A 84 -33.87 22.37 16.79
C ALA A 84 -34.48 22.20 15.38
N LEU A 85 -33.93 21.31 14.55
CA LEU A 85 -34.43 21.00 13.19
C LEU A 85 -35.73 20.17 13.19
N GLY A 86 -36.13 19.62 14.35
CA GLY A 86 -37.26 18.69 14.46
C GLY A 86 -37.04 17.32 13.80
N LYS A 87 -35.85 17.05 13.28
CA LYS A 87 -35.45 15.80 12.61
C LYS A 87 -34.02 15.42 12.99
N ASN A 88 -33.76 14.11 13.08
CA ASN A 88 -32.43 13.56 13.41
C ASN A 88 -31.70 13.00 12.18
N SER A 89 -32.30 13.09 10.99
CA SER A 89 -31.77 12.57 9.73
C SER A 89 -32.35 13.37 8.56
N GLN A 90 -31.51 13.69 7.58
CA GLN A 90 -31.87 14.38 6.35
C GLN A 90 -31.17 13.71 5.17
N GLU A 91 -31.96 13.18 4.24
CA GLU A 91 -31.46 12.71 2.94
C GLU A 91 -31.17 13.92 2.05
N ILE A 92 -29.99 13.93 1.45
CA ILE A 92 -29.49 15.04 0.63
C ILE A 92 -29.47 14.61 -0.85
N GLY A 93 -28.83 13.47 -1.14
CA GLY A 93 -28.80 12.89 -2.49
C GLY A 93 -28.07 13.73 -3.55
N ASP A 94 -27.37 14.80 -3.15
CA ASP A 94 -26.68 15.74 -4.03
C ASP A 94 -25.17 15.44 -4.06
N GLY A 95 -24.65 15.22 -5.26
CA GLY A 95 -23.27 14.83 -5.51
C GLY A 95 -22.82 13.58 -4.74
N ASP A 96 -21.76 13.74 -3.96
CA ASP A 96 -21.14 12.69 -3.15
C ASP A 96 -21.67 12.62 -1.70
N LEU A 97 -22.55 13.53 -1.29
CA LEU A 97 -23.14 13.60 0.06
C LEU A 97 -24.52 12.92 0.07
N ARG A 98 -24.60 11.73 0.68
CA ARG A 98 -25.84 10.92 0.68
C ARG A 98 -26.82 11.32 1.78
N LEU A 99 -26.36 11.32 3.03
CA LEU A 99 -27.21 11.41 4.23
C LEU A 99 -26.52 12.21 5.32
N MET A 100 -27.25 13.09 6.00
CA MET A 100 -26.80 13.78 7.21
C MET A 100 -27.61 13.32 8.42
N ASN A 101 -26.94 12.74 9.42
CA ASN A 101 -27.54 12.33 10.70
C ASN A 101 -27.16 13.33 11.79
N ILE A 102 -28.13 13.79 12.58
CA ILE A 102 -27.91 14.67 13.73
C ILE A 102 -28.16 13.86 15.01
N VAL A 103 -27.11 13.69 15.83
CA VAL A 103 -27.15 12.94 17.09
C VAL A 103 -26.79 13.88 18.24
N GLN A 104 -27.79 14.26 19.03
CA GLN A 104 -27.59 15.04 20.25
C GLN A 104 -27.36 14.09 21.44
N ALA A 105 -26.27 14.31 22.18
CA ALA A 105 -25.92 13.53 23.36
C ALA A 105 -25.29 14.44 24.43
N GLY A 106 -25.98 14.63 25.54
CA GLY A 106 -25.51 15.49 26.64
C GLY A 106 -25.34 16.95 26.20
N ASP A 107 -24.10 17.44 26.28
CA ASP A 107 -23.71 18.83 26.00
C ASP A 107 -23.41 19.12 24.52
N ARG A 108 -23.44 18.10 23.66
CA ARG A 108 -22.96 18.18 22.27
C ARG A 108 -23.94 17.61 21.28
N THR A 109 -23.96 18.19 20.08
CA THR A 109 -24.64 17.63 18.92
C THR A 109 -23.60 17.24 17.87
N ARG A 110 -23.59 15.97 17.47
CA ARG A 110 -22.73 15.44 16.41
C ARG A 110 -23.53 15.35 15.10
N VAL A 111 -23.06 16.04 14.07
CA VAL A 111 -23.61 15.96 12.71
C VAL A 111 -22.73 15.03 11.88
N VAL A 112 -23.24 13.84 11.54
CA VAL A 112 -22.53 12.80 10.76
C VAL A 112 -23.01 12.82 9.32
N MET A 113 -22.11 13.14 8.41
CA MET A 113 -22.31 13.12 6.96
C MET A 113 -21.80 11.81 6.37
N ASN A 114 -22.68 11.01 5.77
CA ASN A 114 -22.33 9.78 5.05
C ASN A 114 -22.08 10.09 3.58
N LEU A 115 -20.94 9.65 3.07
CA LEU A 115 -20.47 9.98 1.72
C LEU A 115 -20.42 8.74 0.80
N ASN A 116 -20.52 8.97 -0.51
CA ASN A 116 -20.33 7.94 -1.53
C ASN A 116 -18.85 7.61 -1.76
N LYS A 117 -17.94 8.56 -1.49
CA LYS A 117 -16.48 8.42 -1.52
C LYS A 117 -15.84 9.34 -0.47
N PRO A 118 -14.57 9.11 -0.06
CA PRO A 118 -13.86 10.05 0.80
C PRO A 118 -13.74 11.43 0.13
N LEU A 119 -14.02 12.49 0.89
CA LEU A 119 -13.89 13.89 0.47
C LEU A 119 -13.05 14.65 1.51
N GLY A 120 -12.35 15.70 1.08
CA GLY A 120 -11.80 16.72 1.97
C GLY A 120 -12.89 17.71 2.39
N TYR A 121 -12.65 18.46 3.47
CA TYR A 121 -13.54 19.52 3.92
C TYR A 121 -12.77 20.75 4.41
N ASP A 122 -13.35 21.94 4.21
CA ASP A 122 -13.01 23.16 4.94
C ASP A 122 -14.21 23.62 5.78
N THR A 123 -13.96 24.29 6.90
CA THR A 123 -15.02 24.83 7.78
C THR A 123 -14.76 26.28 8.14
N ARG A 124 -15.75 27.14 7.85
CA ARG A 124 -15.73 28.56 8.18
C ARG A 124 -16.99 28.95 8.95
N ILE A 125 -16.84 29.89 9.89
CA ILE A 125 -17.98 30.57 10.52
C ILE A 125 -18.25 31.87 9.76
N ASP A 126 -19.51 32.10 9.43
CA ASP A 126 -20.05 33.35 8.89
C ASP A 126 -21.22 33.79 9.77
N GLY A 127 -20.90 34.60 10.79
CA GLY A 127 -21.84 35.00 11.83
C GLY A 127 -22.46 33.80 12.55
N LYS A 128 -23.78 33.61 12.36
CA LYS A 128 -24.54 32.50 12.95
C LYS A 128 -24.48 31.20 12.13
N THR A 129 -23.88 31.22 10.95
CA THR A 129 -23.89 30.09 10.02
C THR A 129 -22.50 29.45 9.98
N VAL A 130 -22.44 28.14 10.17
CA VAL A 130 -21.24 27.36 9.85
C VAL A 130 -21.34 26.91 8.40
N VAL A 131 -20.37 27.31 7.58
CA VAL A 131 -20.24 26.90 6.19
C VAL A 131 -19.18 25.81 6.12
N ILE A 132 -19.58 24.62 5.70
CA ILE A 132 -18.72 23.46 5.47
C ILE A 132 -18.63 23.24 3.96
N THR A 133 -17.43 23.37 3.40
CA THR A 133 -17.19 23.13 1.97
C THR A 133 -16.58 21.75 1.81
N LEU A 134 -17.34 20.80 1.30
CA LEU A 134 -16.84 19.48 0.93
C LEU A 134 -16.26 19.55 -0.49
N GLN A 135 -15.05 19.03 -0.66
CA GLN A 135 -14.36 19.03 -1.95
C GLN A 135 -13.80 17.64 -2.27
N GLY A 136 -14.08 17.16 -3.49
CA GLY A 136 -13.33 16.04 -4.05
C GLY A 136 -11.88 16.47 -4.30
N ALA A 137 -10.94 15.52 -4.22
CA ALA A 137 -9.55 15.79 -4.58
C ALA A 137 -9.49 16.34 -6.03
N ALA A 138 -9.16 17.62 -6.17
CA ALA A 138 -9.28 18.31 -7.45
C ALA A 138 -8.29 17.75 -8.47
N THR A 139 -8.80 17.25 -9.59
CA THR A 139 -8.00 16.99 -10.80
C THR A 139 -7.64 18.32 -11.47
N GLY A 140 -6.76 19.09 -10.84
CA GLY A 140 -6.24 20.36 -11.33
C GLY A 140 -4.94 20.16 -12.11
N THR A 141 -4.92 20.58 -13.37
CA THR A 141 -3.74 20.51 -14.24
C THR A 141 -2.75 21.66 -13.97
N ALA A 142 -1.64 21.36 -13.30
CA ALA A 142 -0.40 22.16 -13.39
C ALA A 142 0.85 21.29 -13.12
N SER A 143 1.93 21.58 -13.84
CA SER A 143 3.09 20.73 -14.12
C SER A 143 3.96 20.19 -12.96
N ALA A 144 4.46 18.97 -13.21
CA ALA A 144 5.82 18.46 -12.93
C ALA A 144 6.12 17.61 -11.66
N SER A 145 6.73 16.44 -11.95
CA SER A 145 7.42 15.46 -11.08
C SER A 145 6.61 14.43 -10.25
N SER A 146 6.70 13.19 -10.71
CA SER A 146 6.46 11.84 -10.15
C SER A 146 6.41 11.61 -8.62
N PRO A 147 5.93 10.42 -8.14
CA PRO A 147 4.89 9.51 -8.69
C PRO A 147 3.89 9.01 -7.60
N ALA A 148 2.78 8.36 -8.02
CA ALA A 148 1.74 7.88 -7.11
C ALA A 148 2.15 6.72 -6.18
N THR A 149 1.73 6.77 -4.90
CA THR A 149 0.84 5.79 -4.21
C THR A 149 0.85 6.00 -2.69
N ALA A 150 -0.19 6.61 -2.13
CA ALA A 150 -0.71 6.39 -0.77
C ALA A 150 -2.04 7.16 -0.62
N VAL A 151 -3.03 6.57 0.06
CA VAL A 151 -4.22 7.32 0.51
C VAL A 151 -3.86 7.96 1.84
N THR A 152 -3.51 9.25 1.81
CA THR A 152 -3.17 10.03 3.01
C THR A 152 -4.43 10.50 3.72
N SER A 153 -4.50 10.29 5.04
CA SER A 153 -5.54 10.85 5.90
C SER A 153 -4.98 12.07 6.62
N HIS A 154 -5.36 13.26 6.17
CA HIS A 154 -4.92 14.53 6.76
C HIS A 154 -5.87 14.92 7.90
N PHE A 155 -5.34 15.04 9.12
CA PHE A 155 -6.14 15.38 10.32
C PHE A 155 -6.07 16.87 10.72
N ALA A 156 -5.18 17.66 10.11
CA ALA A 156 -5.17 19.12 10.19
C ALA A 156 -4.47 19.70 8.95
N GLU A 157 -5.03 20.75 8.34
CA GLU A 157 -4.37 21.52 7.29
C GLU A 157 -3.58 22.68 7.93
N ALA A 158 -2.30 22.79 7.59
CA ALA A 158 -1.39 23.72 8.24
C ALA A 158 -1.71 25.18 7.86
N LYS A 159 -2.20 25.97 8.83
CA LYS A 159 -2.13 27.42 8.71
C LYS A 159 -0.65 27.83 8.75
N ILE A 160 -0.20 28.54 7.70
CA ILE A 160 1.18 29.01 7.59
C ILE A 160 1.46 30.07 8.66
N ASN A 161 1.90 29.60 9.82
CA ASN A 161 2.63 30.35 10.84
C ASN A 161 3.95 29.60 11.05
N ASP A 162 5.07 30.32 11.26
CA ASP A 162 6.42 29.76 11.44
C ASP A 162 6.61 29.11 12.85
N ASN A 163 5.56 28.48 13.36
CA ASN A 163 5.60 27.70 14.59
C ASN A 163 6.22 26.33 14.28
N ARG A 164 7.53 26.20 14.52
CA ARG A 164 8.19 24.90 14.50
C ARG A 164 7.61 24.02 15.59
N HIS A 165 6.88 22.98 15.20
CA HIS A 165 6.36 21.99 16.13
C HIS A 165 7.49 21.12 16.68
N ALA A 166 7.28 20.50 17.84
CA ALA A 166 8.25 19.60 18.46
C ALA A 166 7.57 18.44 19.18
N LEU A 167 8.17 17.25 19.05
CA LEU A 167 7.84 16.09 19.88
C LEU A 167 8.43 16.29 21.27
N ARG A 168 7.61 16.18 22.31
CA ARG A 168 8.02 16.34 23.72
C ARG A 168 8.39 15.02 24.38
N ASP A 169 7.62 13.96 24.14
CA ASP A 169 7.89 12.61 24.62
C ASP A 169 7.27 11.54 23.71
N ILE A 170 7.82 10.33 23.76
CA ILE A 170 7.29 9.12 23.12
C ILE A 170 7.32 8.02 24.18
N THR A 171 6.15 7.71 24.73
CA THR A 171 5.95 6.71 25.80
C THR A 171 5.10 5.54 25.29
N PHE A 172 5.49 4.32 25.65
CA PHE A 172 4.68 3.11 25.41
C PHE A 172 4.04 2.61 26.70
N ARG A 173 2.80 2.10 26.62
CA ARG A 173 2.12 1.40 27.72
C ARG A 173 1.30 0.21 27.20
N ARG A 174 1.25 -0.86 27.98
CA ARG A 174 0.30 -1.96 27.80
C ARG A 174 -1.08 -1.54 28.29
N GLY A 175 -2.12 -1.76 27.48
CA GLY A 175 -3.52 -1.58 27.87
C GLY A 175 -4.12 -2.82 28.55
N PRO A 176 -5.32 -2.69 29.14
CA PRO A 176 -5.94 -3.74 29.95
C PRO A 176 -6.31 -5.00 29.16
N ASN A 177 -6.49 -4.91 27.84
CA ASN A 177 -6.88 -6.00 26.95
C ASN A 177 -5.68 -6.58 26.16
N GLY A 178 -4.45 -6.21 26.52
CA GLY A 178 -3.23 -6.61 25.80
C GLY A 178 -2.89 -5.75 24.58
N GLU A 179 -3.56 -4.61 24.41
CA GLU A 179 -3.24 -3.63 23.37
C GLU A 179 -1.92 -2.89 23.68
N GLY A 180 -1.16 -2.59 22.63
CA GLY A 180 0.00 -1.69 22.72
C GLY A 180 -0.46 -0.25 22.51
N ARG A 181 -0.34 0.61 23.52
CA ARG A 181 -0.68 2.04 23.43
C ARG A 181 0.60 2.87 23.36
N ILE A 182 0.83 3.50 22.22
CA ILE A 182 1.87 4.51 22.01
C ILE A 182 1.24 5.87 22.31
N ILE A 183 1.86 6.63 23.20
CA ILE A 183 1.45 7.99 23.59
C ILE A 183 2.57 8.93 23.18
N VAL A 184 2.23 9.90 22.34
CA VAL A 184 3.16 10.88 21.80
C VAL A 184 2.72 12.26 22.26
N ASP A 185 3.56 12.90 23.08
CA ASP A 185 3.29 14.25 23.59
C ASP A 185 3.85 15.29 22.60
N LEU A 186 3.01 16.26 22.23
CA LEU A 186 3.26 17.28 21.21
C LEU A 186 3.47 18.67 21.84
N SER A 187 4.13 19.56 21.11
CA SER A 187 4.25 20.99 21.47
C SER A 187 2.89 21.67 21.63
N ASP A 188 1.99 21.38 20.70
CA ASP A 188 0.71 22.02 20.45
C ASP A 188 -0.24 21.04 19.73
N ASN A 189 -1.51 21.42 19.57
CA ASN A 189 -2.51 20.56 18.94
C ASN A 189 -2.64 20.76 17.42
N ALA A 190 -1.95 21.74 16.83
CA ALA A 190 -2.03 22.10 15.42
C ALA A 190 -1.06 21.31 14.50
N VAL A 191 -0.37 20.31 15.05
CA VAL A 191 0.57 19.46 14.30
C VAL A 191 -0.17 18.66 13.23
N GLY A 192 0.27 18.75 11.97
CA GLY A 192 -0.23 17.88 10.90
C GLY A 192 0.31 16.46 11.06
N ILE A 193 -0.57 15.48 11.25
CA ILE A 193 -0.21 14.06 11.41
C ILE A 193 -0.76 13.24 10.23
N ASP A 194 0.10 12.46 9.58
CA ASP A 194 -0.25 11.42 8.61
C ASP A 194 0.05 10.04 9.20
N LEU A 195 -0.84 9.07 8.97
CA LEU A 195 -0.75 7.73 9.54
C LEU A 195 -1.04 6.71 8.44
N ARG A 196 -0.05 5.88 8.10
CA ARG A 196 -0.10 4.98 6.95
C ARG A 196 0.49 3.61 7.27
N GLN A 197 -0.21 2.56 6.85
CA GLN A 197 0.29 1.19 6.94
C GLN A 197 1.21 0.91 5.74
N GLN A 198 2.46 0.52 6.02
CA GLN A 198 3.45 0.14 5.02
C GLN A 198 3.81 -1.35 5.19
N GLY A 199 3.08 -2.19 4.47
CA GLY A 199 3.19 -3.66 4.60
C GLY A 199 2.76 -4.12 5.99
N LYS A 200 3.72 -4.67 6.76
CA LYS A 200 3.50 -5.08 8.15
C LYS A 200 3.65 -3.94 9.16
N ASN A 201 4.29 -2.83 8.79
CA ASN A 201 4.63 -1.75 9.71
C ASN A 201 3.59 -0.63 9.67
N LEU A 202 3.40 0.05 10.79
CA LEU A 202 2.59 1.26 10.88
C LEU A 202 3.53 2.47 10.96
N LEU A 203 3.41 3.40 10.01
CA LEU A 203 4.28 4.57 9.91
C LEU A 203 3.48 5.84 10.19
N ILE A 204 3.97 6.61 11.15
CA ILE A 204 3.39 7.88 11.58
C ILE A 204 4.35 9.00 11.16
N GLU A 205 3.83 10.04 10.52
CA GLU A 205 4.61 11.21 10.09
C GLU A 205 4.00 12.50 10.63
N PHE A 206 4.82 13.27 11.34
CA PHE A 206 4.48 14.57 11.92
C PHE A 206 5.10 15.67 11.05
N GLN A 207 4.25 16.40 10.35
CA GLN A 207 4.66 17.43 9.39
C GLN A 207 5.25 18.65 10.11
N ASN A 208 6.31 19.24 9.54
CA ASN A 208 6.99 20.44 10.08
C ASN A 208 7.35 20.33 11.58
N THR A 209 7.57 19.09 12.04
CA THR A 209 7.78 18.76 13.45
C THR A 209 9.20 18.30 13.67
N SER A 210 9.87 18.92 14.62
CA SER A 210 11.23 18.58 15.04
C SER A 210 11.22 17.42 16.06
N LEU A 211 12.15 16.47 15.89
CA LEU A 211 12.43 15.40 16.84
C LEU A 211 13.68 15.78 17.64
N PRO A 212 13.56 15.99 18.97
CA PRO A 212 14.72 16.12 19.85
C PRO A 212 15.61 14.87 19.81
N LYS A 213 16.95 15.04 19.80
CA LYS A 213 17.92 13.93 19.69
C LYS A 213 17.79 12.85 20.79
N ASN A 214 17.21 13.17 21.94
CA ASN A 214 16.95 12.21 23.02
C ASN A 214 15.74 11.31 22.74
N LEU A 215 14.88 11.67 21.79
CA LEU A 215 13.74 10.88 21.31
C LEU A 215 14.06 10.17 19.99
N GLU A 216 15.18 10.48 19.33
CA GLU A 216 15.72 9.76 18.18
C GLU A 216 16.34 8.42 18.64
N ARG A 217 15.48 7.45 18.94
CA ARG A 217 15.83 6.15 19.49
C ARG A 217 14.82 5.07 19.12
N ARG A 218 15.28 3.83 19.11
CA ARG A 218 14.43 2.63 19.03
C ARG A 218 14.06 2.14 20.43
N LEU A 219 12.77 1.94 20.67
CA LEU A 219 12.22 1.28 21.85
C LEU A 219 11.89 -0.17 21.49
N ASP A 220 12.39 -1.11 22.27
CA ASP A 220 11.94 -2.51 22.25
C ASP A 220 10.85 -2.67 23.31
N VAL A 221 9.73 -3.28 22.92
CA VAL A 221 8.54 -3.48 23.77
C VAL A 221 8.02 -4.92 23.72
N LEU A 222 8.86 -5.87 23.24
CA LEU A 222 8.50 -7.29 23.07
C LEU A 222 8.03 -7.96 24.38
N ASP A 223 8.66 -7.63 25.52
CA ASP A 223 8.36 -8.22 26.83
C ASP A 223 6.98 -7.82 27.39
N PHE A 224 6.33 -6.79 26.83
CA PHE A 224 5.06 -6.28 27.35
C PHE A 224 3.83 -7.09 26.92
N ALA A 225 4.00 -8.23 26.23
CA ALA A 225 2.91 -9.11 25.79
C ALA A 225 1.79 -8.33 25.08
N THR A 226 2.18 -7.55 24.07
CA THR A 226 1.32 -6.80 23.15
C THR A 226 1.66 -7.20 21.71
N PRO A 227 0.84 -6.85 20.69
CA PRO A 227 1.23 -7.06 19.31
C PRO A 227 2.42 -6.20 18.85
N VAL A 228 2.85 -5.18 19.59
CA VAL A 228 3.97 -4.31 19.18
C VAL A 228 5.30 -4.95 19.56
N GLN A 229 6.27 -4.98 18.62
CA GLN A 229 7.63 -5.46 18.88
C GLN A 229 8.59 -4.27 19.09
N THR A 230 8.68 -3.38 18.09
CA THR A 230 9.56 -2.20 18.17
C THR A 230 8.88 -0.92 17.75
N ILE A 231 9.34 0.21 18.30
CA ILE A 231 8.92 1.57 17.97
C ILE A 231 10.21 2.35 17.69
N ASP A 232 10.40 2.81 16.47
CA ASP A 232 11.61 3.50 16.03
C ASP A 232 11.28 4.93 15.60
N ALA A 233 11.89 5.92 16.25
CA ALA A 233 11.62 7.34 16.01
C ALA A 233 12.86 8.04 15.44
N PHE A 234 12.70 8.70 14.30
CA PHE A 234 13.80 9.34 13.56
C PHE A 234 13.35 10.61 12.83
N ALA A 235 14.28 11.54 12.61
CA ALA A 235 14.02 12.75 11.85
C ALA A 235 14.19 12.51 10.33
N GLN A 236 13.28 13.04 9.51
CA GLN A 236 13.38 12.93 8.05
C GLN A 236 12.91 14.22 7.36
N ALA A 237 13.84 14.91 6.69
CA ALA A 237 13.56 16.06 5.81
C ALA A 237 12.74 17.20 6.44
N GLY A 238 12.89 17.45 7.75
CA GLY A 238 12.14 18.48 8.50
C GLY A 238 10.84 17.97 9.14
N ASN A 239 10.42 16.75 8.83
CA ASN A 239 9.37 16.03 9.53
C ASN A 239 9.97 15.10 10.58
N SER A 240 9.14 14.69 11.54
CA SER A 240 9.46 13.59 12.46
C SER A 240 8.68 12.35 12.08
N ARG A 241 9.28 11.17 12.22
CA ARG A 241 8.69 9.91 11.76
C ARG A 241 8.84 8.85 12.83
N ILE A 242 7.76 8.10 13.08
CA ILE A 242 7.74 6.97 14.00
C ILE A 242 7.29 5.73 13.23
N ALA A 243 8.18 4.74 13.12
CA ALA A 243 7.89 3.43 12.54
C ALA A 243 7.59 2.43 13.66
N ILE A 244 6.45 1.76 13.58
CA ILE A 244 6.02 0.75 14.54
C ILE A 244 5.99 -0.61 13.83
N GLU A 245 6.63 -1.61 14.45
CA GLU A 245 6.73 -2.97 13.93
C GLU A 245 5.89 -3.94 14.78
N PRO A 246 4.65 -4.23 14.39
CA PRO A 246 3.78 -5.20 15.06
C PRO A 246 3.98 -6.65 14.59
N LYS A 247 3.42 -7.60 15.35
CA LYS A 247 3.46 -9.05 15.13
C LYS A 247 2.04 -9.59 14.94
N GLY A 248 1.89 -10.57 14.05
CA GLY A 248 0.63 -11.28 13.81
C GLY A 248 -0.40 -10.46 13.03
N LEU A 249 -1.68 -10.77 13.21
CA LEU A 249 -2.80 -9.97 12.72
C LEU A 249 -3.17 -8.93 13.78
N TRP A 250 -3.31 -7.68 13.37
CA TRP A 250 -3.56 -6.55 14.25
C TRP A 250 -4.45 -5.52 13.59
N GLU A 251 -5.23 -4.82 14.41
CA GLU A 251 -5.93 -3.60 14.05
C GLU A 251 -5.31 -2.42 14.82
N HIS A 252 -5.54 -1.19 14.34
CA HIS A 252 -5.08 0.01 15.01
C HIS A 252 -6.21 1.02 15.19
N SER A 253 -6.09 1.86 16.23
CA SER A 253 -6.99 2.98 16.48
C SER A 253 -6.15 4.16 16.91
N ALA A 254 -6.19 5.25 16.16
CA ALA A 254 -5.43 6.47 16.44
C ALA A 254 -6.37 7.63 16.74
N TYR A 255 -6.05 8.43 17.74
CA TYR A 255 -6.81 9.63 18.11
C TYR A 255 -5.90 10.65 18.80
N GLN A 256 -6.23 11.93 18.62
CA GLN A 256 -5.57 13.03 19.31
C GLN A 256 -6.47 13.55 20.44
N THR A 257 -5.87 13.93 21.56
CA THR A 257 -6.56 14.57 22.69
C THR A 257 -5.63 15.62 23.27
N ASP A 258 -6.05 16.88 23.20
CA ASP A 258 -5.23 18.05 23.53
C ASP A 258 -3.90 18.02 22.73
N ASN A 259 -2.77 18.07 23.45
CA ASN A 259 -1.42 18.00 22.91
C ASN A 259 -0.88 16.56 22.88
N ARG A 260 -1.73 15.52 22.84
CA ARG A 260 -1.28 14.12 22.85
C ARG A 260 -1.90 13.34 21.71
N PHE A 261 -1.05 12.65 20.95
CA PHE A 261 -1.47 11.71 19.94
C PHE A 261 -1.31 10.28 20.48
N ILE A 262 -2.39 9.50 20.42
CA ILE A 262 -2.47 8.16 21.00
C ILE A 262 -2.76 7.17 19.89
N VAL A 263 -1.93 6.14 19.76
CA VAL A 263 -2.11 5.02 18.84
C VAL A 263 -2.23 3.74 19.65
N GLU A 264 -3.38 3.09 19.56
CA GLU A 264 -3.62 1.75 20.11
C GLU A 264 -3.47 0.71 19.00
N ILE A 265 -2.76 -0.38 19.28
CA ILE A 265 -2.61 -1.52 18.38
C ILE A 265 -3.11 -2.77 19.12
N LYS A 266 -4.16 -3.39 18.58
CA LYS A 266 -4.89 -4.51 19.18
C LYS A 266 -4.63 -5.79 18.37
N PRO A 267 -4.36 -6.93 19.02
CA PRO A 267 -4.24 -8.19 18.30
C PRO A 267 -5.62 -8.65 17.83
N ILE A 268 -5.73 -9.05 16.57
CA ILE A 268 -6.94 -9.68 16.06
C ILE A 268 -6.90 -11.14 16.51
N VAL A 269 -7.62 -11.45 17.60
CA VAL A 269 -7.81 -12.82 18.06
C VAL A 269 -8.84 -13.47 17.14
N GLU A 270 -8.36 -14.26 16.19
CA GLU A 270 -9.21 -15.19 15.44
C GLU A 270 -9.68 -16.29 16.40
N ASP A 271 -10.90 -16.15 16.95
CA ASP A 271 -11.51 -17.22 17.72
C ASP A 271 -11.52 -18.50 16.87
N PRO A 272 -10.93 -19.63 17.31
CA PRO A 272 -11.00 -20.88 16.56
C PRO A 272 -12.45 -21.35 16.38
N THR A 273 -13.36 -20.96 17.28
CA THR A 273 -14.81 -21.13 17.18
C THR A 273 -15.43 -20.35 16.01
N LYS A 274 -14.87 -19.19 15.63
CA LYS A 274 -15.23 -18.42 14.42
C LYS A 274 -14.55 -18.97 13.16
N LEU A 275 -13.35 -19.54 13.27
CA LEU A 275 -12.72 -20.25 12.15
C LEU A 275 -13.48 -21.52 11.74
N ILE A 276 -14.14 -22.21 12.69
CA ILE A 276 -15.10 -23.28 12.38
C ILE A 276 -16.38 -22.73 11.70
N GLN A 277 -16.74 -21.46 11.94
CA GLN A 277 -17.80 -20.75 11.18
C GLN A 277 -17.31 -20.26 9.80
N GLY A 278 -16.01 -20.23 9.51
CA GLY A 278 -15.48 -19.95 8.18
C GLY A 278 -15.89 -20.99 7.11
N SER A 279 -16.33 -22.18 7.53
CA SER A 279 -16.86 -23.24 6.65
C SER A 279 -18.32 -23.61 6.95
N ARG A 280 -19.03 -22.85 7.79
CA ARG A 280 -20.47 -22.98 8.00
C ARG A 280 -21.10 -21.61 8.08
N VAL A 281 -21.88 -21.31 7.04
CA VAL A 281 -22.76 -20.13 6.92
C VAL A 281 -23.27 -19.75 8.30
N GLY A 282 -22.82 -18.59 8.80
CA GLY A 282 -23.33 -18.04 10.04
C GLY A 282 -24.79 -17.69 9.82
N TYR A 283 -25.69 -18.53 10.28
CA TYR A 283 -27.13 -18.31 10.13
C TYR A 283 -27.52 -17.06 10.92
N THR A 284 -28.07 -16.07 10.22
CA THR A 284 -28.39 -14.71 10.72
C THR A 284 -29.89 -14.45 10.77
N GLY A 285 -30.71 -15.39 10.31
CA GLY A 285 -32.15 -15.25 10.25
C GLY A 285 -32.81 -15.07 11.62
N GLU A 286 -33.94 -14.39 11.63
CA GLU A 286 -34.83 -14.34 12.79
C GLU A 286 -35.19 -15.76 13.27
N LYS A 287 -35.24 -15.94 14.59
CA LYS A 287 -35.49 -17.23 15.21
C LYS A 287 -36.95 -17.60 15.12
N LEU A 288 -37.20 -18.84 14.71
CA LEU A 288 -38.51 -19.39 14.48
C LEU A 288 -38.63 -20.77 15.18
N SER A 289 -39.82 -21.07 15.66
CA SER A 289 -40.18 -22.37 16.26
C SER A 289 -41.33 -22.96 15.46
N LEU A 290 -41.08 -24.10 14.80
CA LEU A 290 -42.04 -24.78 13.90
C LEU A 290 -42.22 -26.23 14.32
N ASN A 291 -43.41 -26.77 14.13
CA ASN A 291 -43.70 -28.19 14.37
C ASN A 291 -44.58 -28.72 13.23
N PHE A 292 -43.96 -29.38 12.26
CA PHE A 292 -44.62 -30.04 11.15
C PHE A 292 -44.59 -31.55 11.33
N GLN A 293 -45.72 -32.21 11.09
CA GLN A 293 -45.84 -33.66 11.12
C GLN A 293 -46.51 -34.08 9.82
N ASN A 294 -45.80 -34.82 8.97
CA ASN A 294 -46.28 -35.29 7.67
C ASN A 294 -46.85 -34.17 6.76
N VAL A 295 -46.16 -33.03 6.67
CA VAL A 295 -46.58 -31.88 5.85
C VAL A 295 -45.79 -31.85 4.53
N GLU A 296 -46.42 -31.45 3.43
CA GLU A 296 -45.72 -31.30 2.14
C GLU A 296 -44.62 -30.24 2.22
N VAL A 297 -43.48 -30.52 1.59
CA VAL A 297 -42.32 -29.60 1.58
C VAL A 297 -42.70 -28.23 1.00
N ARG A 298 -43.57 -28.18 -0.02
CA ARG A 298 -44.05 -26.93 -0.62
C ARG A 298 -44.81 -26.05 0.38
N ALA A 299 -45.67 -26.65 1.20
CA ALA A 299 -46.41 -25.93 2.25
C ALA A 299 -45.47 -25.45 3.38
N VAL A 300 -44.48 -26.26 3.75
CA VAL A 300 -43.45 -25.84 4.72
C VAL A 300 -42.64 -24.64 4.20
N LEU A 301 -42.23 -24.67 2.93
CA LEU A 301 -41.51 -23.55 2.30
C LEU A 301 -42.38 -22.28 2.25
N GLN A 302 -43.68 -22.39 1.94
CA GLN A 302 -44.60 -21.25 1.94
C GLN A 302 -44.64 -20.55 3.31
N VAL A 303 -44.73 -21.30 4.41
CA VAL A 303 -44.73 -20.73 5.77
C VAL A 303 -43.43 -19.95 6.07
N ILE A 304 -42.29 -20.38 5.51
CA ILE A 304 -41.02 -19.64 5.63
C ILE A 304 -41.03 -18.38 4.73
N ALA A 305 -41.66 -18.42 3.55
CA ALA A 305 -41.83 -17.22 2.71
C ALA A 305 -42.65 -16.16 3.44
N ASP A 306 -43.81 -16.56 3.95
CA ASP A 306 -44.75 -15.68 4.65
C ASP A 306 -44.12 -15.05 5.91
N PHE A 307 -43.24 -15.78 6.61
CA PHE A 307 -42.49 -15.27 7.77
C PHE A 307 -41.35 -14.31 7.38
N THR A 308 -40.64 -14.58 6.29
CA THR A 308 -39.41 -13.85 5.93
C THR A 308 -39.61 -12.70 4.94
N GLY A 309 -40.78 -12.64 4.28
CA GLY A 309 -41.08 -11.69 3.20
C GLY A 309 -40.42 -12.03 1.86
N PHE A 310 -39.64 -13.12 1.76
CA PHE A 310 -39.07 -13.58 0.49
C PHE A 310 -40.11 -14.32 -0.35
N ASN A 311 -40.07 -14.10 -1.67
CA ASN A 311 -40.92 -14.83 -2.61
C ASN A 311 -40.24 -16.14 -3.00
N PHE A 312 -40.70 -17.27 -2.47
CA PHE A 312 -40.23 -18.59 -2.90
C PHE A 312 -40.95 -19.06 -4.16
N ILE A 313 -40.18 -19.35 -5.21
CA ILE A 313 -40.65 -20.06 -6.40
C ILE A 313 -40.19 -21.52 -6.26
N THR A 314 -41.11 -22.46 -6.35
CA THR A 314 -40.83 -23.90 -6.19
C THR A 314 -41.14 -24.64 -7.49
N SER A 315 -40.15 -25.36 -8.06
CA SER A 315 -40.38 -26.16 -9.28
C SER A 315 -41.45 -27.23 -9.06
N ASP A 316 -42.15 -27.66 -10.11
CA ASP A 316 -43.24 -28.64 -10.03
C ASP A 316 -42.74 -30.02 -9.54
N THR A 317 -41.46 -30.31 -9.80
CA THR A 317 -40.70 -31.48 -9.34
C THR A 317 -40.42 -31.50 -7.84
N VAL A 318 -40.62 -30.39 -7.12
CA VAL A 318 -40.45 -30.32 -5.66
C VAL A 318 -41.65 -30.98 -4.97
N GLY A 319 -41.42 -32.18 -4.43
CA GLY A 319 -42.46 -32.98 -3.78
C GLY A 319 -42.00 -33.77 -2.54
N GLY A 320 -42.96 -34.46 -1.92
CA GLY A 320 -42.77 -35.29 -0.74
C GLY A 320 -43.15 -34.62 0.58
N ASN A 321 -43.31 -35.45 1.61
CA ASN A 321 -43.69 -35.08 2.96
C ASN A 321 -42.48 -34.93 3.90
N LEU A 322 -42.58 -34.05 4.89
CA LEU A 322 -41.57 -33.83 5.91
C LEU A 322 -42.21 -33.81 7.31
N THR A 323 -41.52 -34.39 8.27
CA THR A 323 -41.80 -34.25 9.71
C THR A 323 -40.59 -33.56 10.32
N LEU A 324 -40.78 -32.37 10.88
CA LEU A 324 -39.70 -31.52 11.38
C LEU A 324 -40.19 -30.72 12.57
N ARG A 325 -39.43 -30.75 13.67
CA ARG A 325 -39.68 -29.95 14.87
C ARG A 325 -38.46 -29.09 15.17
N LEU A 326 -38.64 -27.77 15.08
CA LEU A 326 -37.64 -26.75 15.33
C LEU A 326 -38.07 -25.92 16.53
N LYS A 327 -37.11 -25.55 17.38
CA LYS A 327 -37.32 -24.63 18.50
C LYS A 327 -36.19 -23.62 18.55
N ASP A 328 -36.53 -22.35 18.48
CA ASP A 328 -35.62 -21.20 18.57
C ASP A 328 -34.48 -21.22 17.53
N VAL A 329 -34.76 -21.73 16.33
CA VAL A 329 -33.81 -21.92 15.22
C VAL A 329 -33.93 -20.77 14.21
N PRO A 330 -32.84 -20.12 13.77
CA PRO A 330 -32.86 -19.16 12.66
C PRO A 330 -33.55 -19.71 11.40
N TRP A 331 -34.37 -18.91 10.72
CA TRP A 331 -35.14 -19.39 9.56
C TRP A 331 -34.26 -19.85 8.38
N ASP A 332 -33.06 -19.30 8.23
CA ASP A 332 -32.09 -19.67 7.19
C ASP A 332 -31.42 -21.01 7.52
N GLN A 333 -31.17 -21.29 8.80
CA GLN A 333 -30.78 -22.62 9.27
C GLN A 333 -31.91 -23.64 9.07
N ALA A 334 -33.16 -23.25 9.37
CA ALA A 334 -34.34 -24.08 9.15
C ALA A 334 -34.50 -24.46 7.68
N LEU A 335 -34.36 -23.48 6.77
CA LEU A 335 -34.43 -23.67 5.33
C LEU A 335 -33.34 -24.63 4.83
N ASP A 336 -32.09 -24.43 5.24
CA ASP A 336 -30.96 -25.31 4.85
C ASP A 336 -31.18 -26.77 5.29
N ILE A 337 -31.67 -27.00 6.53
CA ILE A 337 -32.04 -28.34 7.01
C ILE A 337 -33.12 -28.98 6.13
N ILE A 338 -34.14 -28.21 5.71
CA ILE A 338 -35.21 -28.70 4.83
C ILE A 338 -34.67 -29.07 3.45
N LEU A 339 -33.83 -28.20 2.86
CA LEU A 339 -33.22 -28.42 1.55
C LEU A 339 -32.33 -29.67 1.55
N GLN A 340 -31.43 -29.80 2.53
CA GLN A 340 -30.55 -30.96 2.70
C GLN A 340 -31.33 -32.27 2.88
N THR A 341 -32.37 -32.27 3.72
CA THR A 341 -33.19 -33.47 4.00
C THR A 341 -33.93 -33.98 2.77
N LYS A 342 -34.14 -33.13 1.76
CA LYS A 342 -34.91 -33.45 0.54
C LYS A 342 -34.11 -33.38 -0.76
N GLY A 343 -32.79 -33.19 -0.70
CA GLY A 343 -31.95 -33.10 -1.90
C GLY A 343 -32.27 -31.89 -2.80
N LEU A 344 -32.87 -30.86 -2.22
CA LEU A 344 -33.20 -29.61 -2.90
C LEU A 344 -32.03 -28.64 -2.79
N ASP A 345 -31.97 -27.69 -3.71
CA ASP A 345 -31.01 -26.59 -3.73
C ASP A 345 -31.74 -25.28 -4.08
N MET A 346 -31.14 -24.14 -3.77
CA MET A 346 -31.76 -22.82 -3.93
C MET A 346 -30.86 -21.83 -4.67
N ARG A 347 -31.48 -20.91 -5.41
CA ARG A 347 -30.83 -19.77 -6.07
C ARG A 347 -31.56 -18.48 -5.70
N LYS A 348 -30.85 -17.51 -5.11
CA LYS A 348 -31.41 -16.23 -4.66
C LYS A 348 -31.09 -15.11 -5.65
N ASN A 349 -32.12 -14.50 -6.22
CA ASN A 349 -32.04 -13.26 -6.99
C ASN A 349 -32.83 -12.16 -6.26
N GLY A 350 -32.15 -11.41 -5.40
CA GLY A 350 -32.75 -10.31 -4.64
C GLY A 350 -33.85 -10.78 -3.70
N ASN A 351 -35.10 -10.39 -3.98
CA ASN A 351 -36.27 -10.75 -3.19
C ASN A 351 -36.94 -12.08 -3.61
N VAL A 352 -36.46 -12.69 -4.70
CA VAL A 352 -36.99 -13.96 -5.20
C VAL A 352 -35.97 -15.06 -4.96
N VAL A 353 -36.43 -16.19 -4.41
CA VAL A 353 -35.61 -17.37 -4.19
C VAL A 353 -36.25 -18.55 -4.92
N TRP A 354 -35.52 -19.10 -5.88
CA TRP A 354 -35.95 -20.26 -6.64
C TRP A 354 -35.43 -21.54 -6.00
N ILE A 355 -36.31 -22.51 -5.75
CA ILE A 355 -36.04 -23.79 -5.10
C ILE A 355 -36.45 -24.92 -6.04
N ALA A 356 -35.54 -25.85 -6.29
CA ALA A 356 -35.75 -27.01 -7.16
C ALA A 356 -34.83 -28.17 -6.72
N PRO A 357 -35.05 -29.40 -7.22
CA PRO A 357 -34.12 -30.50 -7.00
C PRO A 357 -32.72 -30.15 -7.51
N ARG A 358 -31.69 -30.59 -6.77
CA ARG A 358 -30.29 -30.25 -7.08
C ARG A 358 -29.87 -30.61 -8.51
N ASP A 359 -30.37 -31.73 -9.03
CA ASP A 359 -30.04 -32.22 -10.37
C ASP A 359 -30.68 -31.38 -11.49
N GLU A 360 -31.88 -30.84 -11.25
CA GLU A 360 -32.57 -29.94 -12.19
C GLU A 360 -31.85 -28.59 -12.30
N LEU A 361 -31.41 -28.04 -11.15
CA LEU A 361 -30.59 -26.82 -11.14
C LEU A 361 -29.23 -27.06 -11.80
N ALA A 362 -28.53 -28.15 -11.46
CA ALA A 362 -27.23 -28.47 -12.04
C ALA A 362 -27.28 -28.69 -13.57
N THR A 363 -28.32 -29.36 -14.08
CA THR A 363 -28.50 -29.56 -15.51
C THR A 363 -28.84 -28.26 -16.25
N LYS A 364 -29.73 -27.42 -15.70
CA LYS A 364 -30.03 -26.10 -16.28
C LYS A 364 -28.82 -25.17 -16.26
N GLU A 365 -28.06 -25.15 -15.17
CA GLU A 365 -26.85 -24.34 -15.02
C GLU A 365 -25.76 -24.80 -16.01
N LYS A 366 -25.55 -26.12 -16.15
CA LYS A 366 -24.68 -26.70 -17.19
C LYS A 366 -25.12 -26.27 -18.60
N LEU A 367 -26.39 -26.45 -18.96
CA LEU A 367 -26.91 -26.07 -20.28
C LEU A 367 -26.79 -24.57 -20.55
N ALA A 368 -26.99 -23.72 -19.53
CA ALA A 368 -26.79 -22.28 -19.65
C ALA A 368 -25.32 -21.91 -19.88
N LEU A 369 -24.38 -22.55 -19.19
CA LEU A 369 -22.94 -22.36 -19.39
C LEU A 369 -22.47 -22.90 -20.74
N GLU A 370 -22.98 -24.05 -21.18
CA GLU A 370 -22.70 -24.60 -22.52
C GLU A 370 -23.25 -23.68 -23.62
N ALA A 371 -24.46 -23.13 -23.46
CA ALA A 371 -25.03 -22.15 -24.38
C ALA A 371 -24.22 -20.84 -24.40
N GLN A 372 -23.77 -20.33 -23.25
CA GLN A 372 -22.90 -19.15 -23.19
C GLN A 372 -21.54 -19.41 -23.86
N ALA A 373 -20.95 -20.60 -23.66
CA ALA A 373 -19.72 -20.99 -24.33
C ALA A 373 -19.90 -21.10 -25.85
N GLN A 374 -21.02 -21.64 -26.32
CA GLN A 374 -21.36 -21.69 -27.76
C GLN A 374 -21.57 -20.28 -28.34
N ILE A 375 -22.26 -19.38 -27.63
CA ILE A 375 -22.43 -17.98 -28.04
C ILE A 375 -21.07 -17.29 -28.17
N ALA A 376 -20.17 -17.48 -27.19
CA ALA A 376 -18.81 -16.92 -27.23
C ALA A 376 -17.94 -17.52 -28.34
N ASP A 377 -18.02 -18.83 -28.60
CA ASP A 377 -17.29 -19.49 -29.69
C ASP A 377 -17.83 -19.07 -31.08
N LEU A 378 -19.12 -18.71 -31.18
CA LEU A 378 -19.80 -18.20 -32.40
C LEU A 378 -19.67 -16.67 -32.60
N GLU A 379 -19.22 -15.92 -31.60
CA GLU A 379 -19.08 -14.46 -31.70
C GLU A 379 -18.11 -14.06 -32.84
N PRO A 380 -18.43 -13.02 -33.64
CA PRO A 380 -17.55 -12.58 -34.72
C PRO A 380 -16.27 -11.94 -34.17
N VAL A 381 -15.12 -12.55 -34.51
CA VAL A 381 -13.80 -11.98 -34.21
C VAL A 381 -13.57 -10.68 -34.99
N ARG A 382 -12.88 -9.73 -34.36
CA ARG A 382 -12.43 -8.46 -34.95
C ARG A 382 -10.93 -8.34 -34.78
N THR A 383 -10.29 -7.56 -35.66
CA THR A 383 -8.86 -7.27 -35.57
C THR A 383 -8.66 -5.82 -35.13
N GLU A 384 -7.90 -5.62 -34.05
CA GLU A 384 -7.43 -4.31 -33.60
C GLU A 384 -5.90 -4.26 -33.60
N SER A 385 -5.34 -3.06 -33.77
CA SER A 385 -3.90 -2.81 -33.70
C SER A 385 -3.56 -1.95 -32.48
N PHE A 386 -2.52 -2.34 -31.76
CA PHE A 386 -2.03 -1.67 -30.57
C PHE A 386 -0.59 -1.19 -30.81
N GLN A 387 -0.39 0.12 -30.87
CA GLN A 387 0.94 0.73 -30.89
C GLN A 387 1.51 0.76 -29.46
N LEU A 388 2.75 0.29 -29.30
CA LEU A 388 3.45 0.26 -28.01
C LEU A 388 4.60 1.27 -28.01
N ASN A 389 4.80 1.94 -26.88
CA ASN A 389 5.68 3.11 -26.76
C ASN A 389 6.93 2.85 -25.91
N TYR A 390 6.78 2.08 -24.83
CA TYR A 390 7.84 1.81 -23.85
C TYR A 390 8.26 0.33 -23.85
N GLN A 391 7.30 -0.58 -24.08
CA GLN A 391 7.54 -2.02 -24.11
C GLN A 391 7.65 -2.57 -25.54
N LYS A 392 8.39 -3.68 -25.70
CA LYS A 392 8.54 -4.36 -26.99
C LYS A 392 7.32 -5.24 -27.28
N ALA A 393 6.79 -5.11 -28.50
CA ALA A 393 5.66 -5.90 -28.98
C ALA A 393 5.89 -7.42 -28.87
N ASP A 394 7.10 -7.91 -29.17
CA ASP A 394 7.47 -9.33 -29.02
C ASP A 394 7.34 -9.85 -27.58
N ALA A 395 7.58 -9.00 -26.58
CA ALA A 395 7.44 -9.39 -25.18
C ALA A 395 5.96 -9.50 -24.78
N ILE A 396 5.12 -8.57 -25.25
CA ILE A 396 3.68 -8.60 -24.99
C ILE A 396 2.99 -9.73 -25.77
N GLN A 397 3.42 -10.01 -27.00
CA GLN A 397 2.91 -11.15 -27.79
C GLN A 397 3.13 -12.48 -27.08
N LYS A 398 4.29 -12.67 -26.43
CA LYS A 398 4.56 -13.86 -25.62
C LYS A 398 3.66 -13.98 -24.38
N LEU A 399 3.26 -12.86 -23.79
CA LEU A 399 2.33 -12.85 -22.65
C LEU A 399 0.88 -13.12 -23.10
N VAL A 400 0.43 -12.45 -24.17
CA VAL A 400 -0.95 -12.52 -24.66
C VAL A 400 -1.23 -13.81 -25.43
N GLY A 401 -0.24 -14.32 -26.16
CA GLY A 401 -0.30 -15.56 -26.94
C GLY A 401 0.14 -16.82 -26.19
N ASP A 402 0.40 -16.76 -24.89
CA ASP A 402 0.74 -17.95 -24.11
C ASP A 402 -0.47 -18.88 -23.98
N LYS A 403 -0.26 -20.17 -24.29
CA LYS A 403 -1.29 -21.21 -24.13
C LYS A 403 -1.45 -21.65 -22.68
N ALA A 404 -0.45 -21.41 -21.81
CA ALA A 404 -0.54 -21.70 -20.39
C ALA A 404 -1.41 -20.68 -19.62
N GLN A 405 -1.55 -19.45 -20.13
CA GLN A 405 -2.37 -18.38 -19.55
C GLN A 405 -3.22 -17.70 -20.66
N PRO A 406 -4.32 -18.32 -21.11
CA PRO A 406 -5.08 -17.88 -22.28
C PRO A 406 -5.86 -16.56 -22.03
N ILE A 407 -5.17 -15.45 -22.28
CA ILE A 407 -5.76 -14.10 -22.33
C ILE A 407 -6.65 -13.97 -23.58
N LEU A 408 -6.29 -14.61 -24.68
CA LEU A 408 -7.10 -14.70 -25.90
C LEU A 408 -8.14 -15.83 -25.83
N SER A 409 -9.16 -15.78 -26.69
CA SER A 409 -10.08 -16.90 -26.92
C SER A 409 -9.40 -18.05 -27.69
N LYS A 410 -10.08 -19.20 -27.78
CA LYS A 410 -9.63 -20.36 -28.60
C LYS A 410 -9.38 -20.01 -30.08
N ARG A 411 -10.07 -18.98 -30.58
CA ARG A 411 -10.01 -18.50 -31.97
C ARG A 411 -9.14 -17.24 -32.11
N GLY A 412 -8.62 -16.72 -31.00
CA GLY A 412 -7.82 -15.51 -30.97
C GLY A 412 -6.41 -15.74 -31.49
N SER A 413 -5.83 -14.71 -32.13
CA SER A 413 -4.42 -14.72 -32.54
C SER A 413 -3.78 -13.35 -32.37
N ALA A 414 -2.48 -13.33 -32.11
CA ALA A 414 -1.70 -12.11 -31.94
C ALA A 414 -0.41 -12.16 -32.78
N VAL A 415 -0.22 -11.15 -33.62
CA VAL A 415 0.89 -11.01 -34.58
C VAL A 415 1.57 -9.66 -34.34
N VAL A 416 2.90 -9.61 -34.45
CA VAL A 416 3.72 -8.41 -34.23
C VAL A 416 4.31 -7.90 -35.54
N ASP A 417 4.24 -6.59 -35.79
CA ASP A 417 5.17 -5.91 -36.70
C ASP A 417 6.28 -5.25 -35.86
N ALA A 418 7.44 -5.90 -35.82
CA ALA A 418 8.61 -5.45 -35.07
C ALA A 418 9.21 -4.14 -35.63
N ARG A 419 8.94 -3.77 -36.88
CA ARG A 419 9.43 -2.52 -37.49
C ARG A 419 8.64 -1.30 -37.00
N THR A 420 7.36 -1.46 -36.71
CA THR A 420 6.49 -0.40 -36.16
C THR A 420 6.26 -0.53 -34.66
N ASN A 421 6.70 -1.62 -34.02
CA ASN A 421 6.38 -1.98 -32.64
C ASN A 421 4.85 -2.02 -32.39
N THR A 422 4.10 -2.54 -33.38
CA THR A 422 2.65 -2.72 -33.29
C THR A 422 2.30 -4.18 -33.04
N LEU A 423 1.28 -4.41 -32.21
CA LEU A 423 0.67 -5.70 -31.95
C LEU A 423 -0.71 -5.73 -32.59
N PHE A 424 -0.89 -6.59 -33.59
CA PHE A 424 -2.20 -6.87 -34.19
C PHE A 424 -2.82 -8.05 -33.43
N VAL A 425 -4.01 -7.84 -32.88
CA VAL A 425 -4.76 -8.88 -32.16
C VAL A 425 -6.10 -9.07 -32.83
N GLN A 426 -6.38 -10.32 -33.22
CA GLN A 426 -7.66 -10.74 -33.76
C GLN A 426 -8.36 -11.59 -32.69
N ASP A 427 -9.47 -11.11 -32.13
CA ASP A 427 -10.25 -11.85 -31.12
C ASP A 427 -11.69 -11.30 -30.99
N THR A 428 -12.49 -11.83 -30.07
CA THR A 428 -13.81 -11.28 -29.74
C THR A 428 -13.69 -9.88 -29.10
N PRO A 429 -14.69 -8.98 -29.28
CA PRO A 429 -14.67 -7.64 -28.70
C PRO A 429 -14.40 -7.61 -27.18
N SER A 430 -14.97 -8.57 -26.44
CA SER A 430 -14.77 -8.71 -24.99
C SER A 430 -13.32 -9.03 -24.60
N ARG A 431 -12.60 -9.82 -25.41
CA ARG A 431 -11.17 -10.11 -25.20
C ARG A 431 -10.26 -8.96 -25.64
N LEU A 432 -10.60 -8.27 -26.73
CA LEU A 432 -9.86 -7.09 -27.19
C LEU A 432 -9.84 -5.96 -26.14
N GLU A 433 -10.95 -5.75 -25.43
CA GLU A 433 -11.00 -4.78 -24.32
C GLU A 433 -10.12 -5.20 -23.12
N GLN A 434 -10.07 -6.50 -22.79
CA GLN A 434 -9.16 -7.03 -21.76
C GLN A 434 -7.69 -6.85 -22.15
N VAL A 435 -7.34 -7.13 -23.41
CA VAL A 435 -5.99 -6.92 -23.95
C VAL A 435 -5.61 -5.43 -23.91
N ARG A 436 -6.52 -4.53 -24.29
CA ARG A 436 -6.32 -3.07 -24.20
C ARG A 436 -6.07 -2.62 -22.75
N ALA A 437 -6.83 -3.14 -21.80
CA ALA A 437 -6.65 -2.84 -20.37
C ALA A 437 -5.34 -3.39 -19.80
N LEU A 438 -4.88 -4.56 -20.29
CA LEU A 438 -3.60 -5.16 -19.91
C LEU A 438 -2.42 -4.34 -20.47
N ILE A 439 -2.44 -4.02 -21.76
CA ILE A 439 -1.41 -3.21 -22.43
C ILE A 439 -1.22 -1.88 -21.72
N LYS A 440 -2.33 -1.19 -21.38
CA LYS A 440 -2.29 0.10 -20.66
C LYS A 440 -1.63 0.03 -19.27
N LYS A 441 -1.60 -1.13 -18.62
CA LYS A 441 -0.92 -1.34 -17.33
C LYS A 441 0.56 -1.67 -17.48
N ILE A 442 0.96 -2.27 -18.61
CA ILE A 442 2.31 -2.79 -18.86
C ILE A 442 3.18 -1.80 -19.65
N ASP A 443 2.61 -1.06 -20.60
CA ASP A 443 3.29 -0.05 -21.42
C ASP A 443 3.49 1.26 -20.63
N ILE A 444 4.30 1.20 -19.58
CA ILE A 444 4.71 2.33 -18.74
C ILE A 444 6.23 2.56 -18.80
N PRO A 445 6.71 3.81 -18.67
CA PRO A 445 8.15 4.11 -18.71
C PRO A 445 8.88 3.50 -17.50
N VAL A 446 10.00 2.84 -17.76
CA VAL A 446 10.90 2.33 -16.72
C VAL A 446 11.72 3.49 -16.11
N ARG A 447 11.95 3.42 -14.78
CA ARG A 447 12.80 4.40 -14.10
C ARG A 447 14.27 4.05 -14.33
N GLN A 448 15.09 5.05 -14.68
CA GLN A 448 16.53 4.90 -14.76
C GLN A 448 17.15 5.01 -13.36
N VAL A 449 18.21 4.25 -13.11
CA VAL A 449 18.99 4.31 -11.87
C VAL A 449 20.45 4.62 -12.20
N LEU A 450 21.05 5.55 -11.47
CA LEU A 450 22.48 5.85 -11.55
C LEU A 450 23.21 4.99 -10.51
N ILE A 451 24.30 4.35 -10.93
CA ILE A 451 25.19 3.58 -10.05
C ILE A 451 26.53 4.32 -10.03
N GLU A 452 26.87 4.94 -8.89
CA GLU A 452 28.20 5.50 -8.64
C GLU A 452 29.04 4.45 -7.89
N ALA A 453 30.26 4.21 -8.35
CA ALA A 453 31.28 3.46 -7.63
C ALA A 453 32.52 4.34 -7.46
N ARG A 454 32.99 4.50 -6.22
CA ARG A 454 34.18 5.29 -5.89
C ARG A 454 35.28 4.37 -5.39
N ILE A 455 36.34 4.23 -6.19
CA ILE A 455 37.56 3.53 -5.79
C ILE A 455 38.51 4.58 -5.22
N VAL A 456 39.08 4.30 -4.04
CA VAL A 456 40.08 5.16 -3.39
C VAL A 456 41.32 4.33 -3.14
N GLU A 457 42.43 4.75 -3.75
CA GLU A 457 43.76 4.18 -3.56
C GLU A 457 44.64 5.20 -2.85
N ALA A 458 45.39 4.77 -1.84
CA ALA A 458 46.35 5.58 -1.11
C ALA A 458 47.68 4.84 -1.01
N SER A 459 48.78 5.53 -1.28
CA SER A 459 50.13 4.99 -1.13
C SER A 459 50.98 5.95 -0.28
N ASP A 460 51.80 5.36 0.59
CA ASP A 460 52.76 6.08 1.45
C ASP A 460 54.17 5.54 1.18
N ASN A 461 55.01 6.35 0.54
CA ASN A 461 56.38 5.97 0.14
C ASN A 461 57.43 6.98 0.63
N PHE A 462 57.43 7.23 1.94
CA PHE A 462 58.43 8.08 2.59
C PHE A 462 59.85 7.49 2.51
N SER A 463 60.78 8.22 1.87
CA SER A 463 62.20 7.86 1.77
C SER A 463 63.09 8.93 2.41
N ARG A 464 63.96 8.52 3.36
CA ARG A 464 64.85 9.42 4.10
C ARG A 464 66.29 8.88 4.09
N ASN A 465 67.15 9.49 3.29
CA ASN A 465 68.60 9.23 3.29
C ASN A 465 69.33 10.48 3.78
N LEU A 466 69.86 10.42 5.01
CA LEU A 466 70.72 11.45 5.59
C LEU A 466 72.03 10.79 6.01
N GLY A 467 73.16 11.34 5.58
CA GLY A 467 74.49 10.83 5.92
C GLY A 467 75.55 11.89 5.74
N ALA A 468 76.62 11.81 6.54
CA ALA A 468 77.79 12.67 6.44
C ALA A 468 78.99 11.83 5.94
N ARG A 469 79.90 12.48 5.20
CA ARG A 469 81.20 11.92 4.81
C ARG A 469 82.29 12.89 5.25
N LEU A 470 83.38 12.35 5.78
CA LEU A 470 84.54 13.09 6.26
C LEU A 470 85.80 12.42 5.69
N GLY A 471 86.78 13.21 5.27
CA GLY A 471 88.04 12.71 4.73
C GLY A 471 89.26 13.34 5.41
N ILE A 472 90.37 12.61 5.37
CA ILE A 472 91.68 13.03 5.88
C ILE A 472 92.72 12.78 4.79
N HIS A 473 93.57 13.77 4.52
CA HIS A 473 94.62 13.71 3.50
C HIS A 473 96.00 14.04 4.07
N ASP A 474 97.02 13.22 3.73
CA ASP A 474 98.45 13.51 3.96
C ASP A 474 99.07 14.12 2.69
N ARG A 475 99.71 15.28 2.80
CA ARG A 475 100.31 16.03 1.70
C ARG A 475 101.84 15.83 1.62
N SER A 476 102.27 14.59 1.40
CA SER A 476 103.71 14.25 1.36
C SER A 476 104.48 14.83 0.16
N ASN A 477 103.80 15.18 -0.95
CA ASN A 477 104.43 15.68 -2.17
C ASN A 477 104.06 17.15 -2.51
N GLY A 478 104.63 18.10 -1.77
CA GLY A 478 105.17 19.37 -2.30
C GLY A 478 104.25 20.43 -2.95
N GLN A 479 103.00 20.17 -3.30
CA GLN A 479 102.11 21.17 -3.91
C GLN A 479 101.20 21.83 -2.86
N SER A 480 101.58 23.04 -2.47
CA SER A 480 100.81 23.90 -1.57
C SER A 480 99.78 24.72 -2.35
N ILE A 481 98.49 24.52 -2.05
CA ILE A 481 97.37 25.27 -2.65
C ILE A 481 96.86 26.38 -1.71
N LEU A 482 97.26 26.35 -0.44
CA LEU A 482 97.03 27.41 0.55
C LEU A 482 98.29 27.54 1.42
N ASN A 483 98.78 28.75 1.61
CA ASN A 483 100.10 29.06 2.19
C ASN A 483 100.19 28.75 3.71
N SER A 484 100.25 27.47 4.08
CA SER A 484 100.41 26.98 5.44
C SER A 484 101.05 25.59 5.46
N ASN A 485 102.06 25.38 6.31
CA ASN A 485 102.87 24.16 6.40
C ASN A 485 102.15 23.01 7.13
N ASN A 486 100.85 22.82 6.92
CA ASN A 486 100.07 21.79 7.60
C ASN A 486 100.00 20.50 6.76
N ARG A 487 100.68 19.45 7.23
CA ARG A 487 100.85 18.18 6.49
C ARG A 487 99.54 17.38 6.34
N PHE A 488 98.66 17.45 7.33
CA PHE A 488 97.37 16.77 7.33
C PHE A 488 96.22 17.76 7.20
N VAL A 489 95.25 17.47 6.34
CA VAL A 489 94.02 18.25 6.20
C VAL A 489 92.81 17.35 6.41
N VAL A 490 91.87 17.84 7.22
CA VAL A 490 90.59 17.18 7.53
C VAL A 490 89.48 18.01 6.88
N GLY A 491 88.66 17.38 6.05
CA GLY A 491 87.62 18.06 5.26
C GLY A 491 86.31 17.29 5.24
N GLY A 492 85.20 18.03 5.25
CA GLY A 492 83.84 17.51 5.06
C GLY A 492 83.26 17.83 3.67
N ASN A 493 84.07 18.34 2.76
CA ASN A 493 83.67 18.63 1.38
C ASN A 493 83.79 17.35 0.52
N LEU A 494 82.95 17.20 -0.49
CA LEU A 494 82.99 16.06 -1.41
C LEU A 494 84.36 15.96 -2.13
N ASN A 495 84.99 17.10 -2.40
CA ASN A 495 86.33 17.19 -2.98
C ASN A 495 87.45 16.73 -2.02
N ASP A 496 87.22 16.77 -0.70
CA ASP A 496 88.14 16.26 0.34
C ASP A 496 87.86 14.78 0.68
N THR A 497 87.14 14.06 -0.19
CA THR A 497 86.91 12.60 -0.07
C THR A 497 87.40 11.82 -1.29
N LEU A 498 88.30 12.44 -2.09
CA LEU A 498 88.83 11.84 -3.32
C LEU A 498 89.75 10.65 -3.05
N PHE A 499 89.62 9.64 -3.92
CA PHE A 499 90.31 8.36 -3.82
C PHE A 499 91.83 8.51 -4.03
N HIS A 500 92.59 8.43 -2.95
CA HIS A 500 94.04 8.26 -3.02
C HIS A 500 94.41 6.84 -2.55
N THR A 501 95.13 6.12 -3.42
CA THR A 501 95.44 4.68 -3.37
C THR A 501 94.30 3.71 -3.76
N GLY A 502 94.30 3.31 -5.04
CA GLY A 502 93.91 1.96 -5.49
C GLY A 502 92.43 1.54 -5.50
N GLN A 503 91.49 2.35 -5.01
CA GLN A 503 90.07 1.96 -5.04
C GLN A 503 89.41 2.21 -6.40
N VAL A 504 88.79 1.16 -6.93
CA VAL A 504 88.15 1.14 -8.25
C VAL A 504 86.92 2.05 -8.25
N SER A 505 86.76 2.86 -9.31
CA SER A 505 85.52 3.58 -9.58
C SER A 505 84.38 2.59 -9.83
N SER A 506 83.56 2.36 -8.81
CA SER A 506 82.28 1.67 -8.98
C SER A 506 81.25 2.72 -9.39
N PRO A 507 80.74 2.72 -10.64
CA PRO A 507 79.73 3.69 -11.04
C PRO A 507 78.49 3.50 -10.18
N VAL A 508 77.97 4.60 -9.63
CA VAL A 508 76.71 4.61 -8.89
C VAL A 508 75.61 4.11 -9.83
N GLN A 509 75.09 2.90 -9.60
CA GLN A 509 73.83 2.51 -10.21
C GLN A 509 72.76 3.48 -9.72
N ARG A 510 72.37 4.40 -10.59
CA ARG A 510 71.09 5.07 -10.48
C ARG A 510 70.04 3.96 -10.50
N TYR A 511 69.37 3.76 -9.37
CA TYR A 511 67.99 3.28 -9.42
C TYR A 511 67.24 4.27 -10.30
N VAL A 512 66.88 3.83 -11.51
CA VAL A 512 65.96 4.56 -12.36
C VAL A 512 64.65 4.57 -11.60
N ARG A 513 64.29 5.73 -11.07
CA ARG A 513 62.94 5.98 -10.57
C ARG A 513 62.05 5.98 -11.79
N ASP A 514 61.39 4.86 -12.04
CA ASP A 514 60.47 4.72 -13.18
C ASP A 514 59.30 5.68 -12.96
N SER A 515 59.45 6.86 -13.57
CA SER A 515 58.60 8.00 -13.37
C SER A 515 57.65 8.00 -14.54
N ALA A 516 56.59 7.18 -14.44
CA ALA A 516 55.58 7.00 -15.48
C ALA A 516 54.69 8.25 -15.64
N SER A 517 55.29 9.37 -16.07
CA SER A 517 54.57 10.43 -16.76
C SER A 517 54.25 9.93 -18.17
N GLY A 518 52.95 9.90 -18.49
CA GLY A 518 52.41 9.08 -19.58
C GLY A 518 53.11 9.21 -20.93
N ASP A 519 53.30 8.05 -21.56
CA ASP A 519 53.57 7.94 -22.99
C ASP A 519 52.58 6.97 -23.64
N GLN A 520 52.16 7.27 -24.86
CA GLN A 520 51.04 6.58 -25.51
C GLN A 520 51.43 5.20 -26.02
N PHE A 521 50.67 4.17 -25.68
CA PHE A 521 50.87 2.82 -26.20
C PHE A 521 50.46 2.75 -27.69
N LYS A 522 51.40 3.02 -28.60
CA LYS A 522 51.26 2.72 -30.02
C LYS A 522 51.20 1.20 -30.22
N GLY A 523 50.05 0.69 -30.67
CA GLY A 523 49.92 -0.71 -31.06
C GLY A 523 50.85 -1.07 -32.24
N PRO A 524 51.39 -2.30 -32.29
CA PRO A 524 52.22 -2.73 -33.41
C PRO A 524 51.41 -2.84 -34.70
N ASN A 525 51.99 -2.34 -35.78
CA ASN A 525 51.34 -2.18 -37.07
C ASN A 525 51.08 -3.55 -37.75
N ALA A 526 49.95 -3.69 -38.42
CA ALA A 526 49.69 -4.85 -39.26
C ALA A 526 50.55 -4.78 -40.53
N ASN A 527 51.20 -5.90 -40.88
CA ASN A 527 51.38 -6.42 -42.24
C ASN A 527 52.42 -7.55 -42.26
N ASN A 528 51.96 -8.80 -42.26
CA ASN A 528 52.64 -9.86 -43.01
C ASN A 528 51.64 -10.96 -43.36
N TYR A 529 51.73 -11.43 -44.61
CA TYR A 529 50.74 -12.31 -45.22
C TYR A 529 51.00 -13.78 -44.86
N CYS A 530 49.93 -14.50 -44.51
CA CYS A 530 49.84 -15.95 -44.72
C CYS A 530 48.47 -16.27 -45.29
N THR A 531 48.45 -16.98 -46.42
CA THR A 531 47.25 -17.35 -47.18
C THR A 531 46.54 -18.57 -46.58
N PRO A 532 45.23 -18.76 -46.84
CA PRO A 532 44.41 -19.71 -46.09
C PRO A 532 44.41 -21.14 -46.67
N LEU A 533 44.23 -22.12 -45.78
CA LEU A 533 43.61 -23.40 -46.10
C LEU A 533 42.13 -23.36 -45.64
N PRO A 534 41.16 -23.85 -46.43
CA PRO A 534 39.75 -23.69 -46.13
C PRO A 534 39.20 -24.82 -45.24
N GLY A 535 38.35 -24.45 -44.28
CA GLY A 535 37.45 -25.37 -43.59
C GLY A 535 37.52 -25.33 -42.07
N PHE A 536 36.71 -24.47 -41.44
CA PHE A 536 35.71 -24.83 -40.42
C PHE A 536 34.96 -23.57 -39.97
N TYR A 537 33.64 -23.56 -40.12
CA TYR A 537 32.75 -22.51 -39.62
C TYR A 537 32.53 -22.70 -38.11
N HIS A 538 32.66 -21.64 -37.29
CA HIS A 538 31.78 -21.37 -36.15
C HIS A 538 32.00 -19.93 -35.63
N PRO A 539 30.93 -19.16 -35.31
CA PRO A 539 31.06 -17.78 -34.87
C PRO A 539 30.98 -17.64 -33.35
N PHE A 540 32.06 -17.19 -32.70
CA PHE A 540 31.98 -16.56 -31.38
C PHE A 540 32.78 -15.25 -31.38
N THR A 541 32.02 -14.15 -31.41
CA THR A 541 32.55 -12.78 -31.37
C THR A 541 33.06 -12.46 -29.97
N ASN A 542 34.23 -11.83 -29.86
CA ASN A 542 34.79 -11.37 -28.59
C ASN A 542 33.88 -10.34 -27.91
N TRP A 543 33.38 -10.67 -26.71
CA TRP A 543 32.92 -9.70 -25.72
C TRP A 543 33.72 -9.87 -24.43
N ALA A 544 34.68 -8.97 -24.20
CA ALA A 544 35.36 -8.87 -22.92
C ALA A 544 34.40 -8.27 -21.88
N ARG A 545 33.78 -9.12 -21.04
CA ARG A 545 33.03 -8.68 -19.87
C ARG A 545 33.99 -8.45 -18.70
N ILE A 546 34.31 -7.19 -18.42
CA ILE A 546 34.80 -6.79 -17.09
C ILE A 546 33.64 -6.97 -16.11
N SER A 547 33.80 -7.89 -15.16
CA SER A 547 32.79 -8.21 -14.15
C SER A 547 33.33 -7.75 -12.79
N VAL A 548 32.89 -6.58 -12.33
CA VAL A 548 33.23 -6.08 -10.98
C VAL A 548 32.26 -6.74 -10.00
N LEU A 549 32.80 -7.56 -9.10
CA LEU A 549 32.06 -8.12 -7.97
C LEU A 549 32.25 -7.18 -6.76
N THR A 550 31.16 -6.71 -6.14
CA THR A 550 31.20 -5.97 -4.88
C THR A 550 30.36 -6.68 -3.83
N ASP A 551 30.94 -6.87 -2.65
CA ASP A 551 30.31 -7.53 -1.51
C ASP A 551 28.97 -6.91 -1.10
N VAL A 552 28.04 -7.78 -0.72
CA VAL A 552 26.88 -7.45 0.10
C VAL A 552 27.13 -8.01 1.50
N PRO A 553 27.02 -7.23 2.59
CA PRO A 553 27.20 -7.74 3.94
C PRO A 553 26.01 -8.62 4.33
N ALA A 554 26.17 -9.93 4.20
CA ALA A 554 25.17 -10.90 4.64
C ALA A 554 25.14 -10.97 6.18
N ARG A 555 23.96 -10.73 6.76
CA ARG A 555 23.63 -11.17 8.12
C ARG A 555 22.55 -12.24 8.02
N ASP A 556 22.97 -13.48 8.24
CA ASP A 556 22.20 -14.67 8.65
C ASP A 556 20.77 -14.86 8.09
N THR A 557 20.64 -15.64 7.01
CA THR A 557 19.67 -16.76 6.95
C THR A 557 19.92 -17.69 5.74
N ALA A 558 19.52 -18.96 5.89
CA ALA A 558 19.46 -20.01 4.85
C ALA A 558 20.78 -20.52 4.23
N SER A 559 21.43 -21.48 4.91
CA SER A 559 22.38 -22.41 4.28
C SER A 559 21.82 -23.85 4.31
N SER A 560 21.26 -24.30 3.19
CA SER A 560 20.83 -25.70 2.99
C SER A 560 20.71 -26.07 1.50
N ASP A 561 19.99 -25.27 0.72
CA ASP A 561 19.31 -25.78 -0.49
C ASP A 561 20.25 -26.05 -1.69
N ILE A 562 21.39 -25.35 -1.78
CA ILE A 562 22.36 -25.54 -2.88
C ILE A 562 23.13 -26.87 -2.73
N VAL A 563 23.32 -27.36 -1.51
CA VAL A 563 24.09 -28.60 -1.24
C VAL A 563 23.24 -29.85 -1.51
N GLU A 564 21.90 -29.76 -1.40
CA GLU A 564 21.00 -30.84 -1.82
C GLU A 564 20.85 -30.90 -3.35
N TRP A 565 20.77 -29.76 -4.05
CA TRP A 565 20.65 -29.73 -5.51
C TRP A 565 21.83 -30.40 -6.24
N ILE A 566 23.06 -30.22 -5.74
CA ILE A 566 24.26 -30.88 -6.30
C ILE A 566 24.24 -32.40 -6.04
N ARG A 567 23.55 -32.86 -4.99
CA ARG A 567 23.47 -34.29 -4.64
C ARG A 567 22.43 -35.07 -5.47
N SER A 568 21.44 -34.39 -6.06
CA SER A 568 20.33 -35.05 -6.77
C SER A 568 20.57 -35.34 -8.26
N ASN A 569 21.67 -34.86 -8.86
CA ASN A 569 21.83 -34.86 -10.33
C ASN A 569 23.21 -35.40 -10.81
N PRO A 570 23.51 -36.71 -10.65
CA PRO A 570 24.86 -37.28 -10.85
C PRO A 570 25.21 -37.61 -12.32
N GLY A 571 24.84 -36.74 -13.27
CA GLY A 571 24.80 -37.09 -14.70
C GLY A 571 25.26 -36.01 -15.68
N ASN A 572 26.51 -35.55 -15.61
CA ASN A 572 27.21 -34.98 -16.78
C ASN A 572 28.74 -35.07 -16.61
N PRO A 573 29.49 -35.74 -17.52
CA PRO A 573 30.95 -35.76 -17.49
C PRO A 573 31.56 -34.49 -18.13
N SER A 574 32.88 -34.32 -17.95
CA SER A 574 33.76 -33.31 -18.59
C SER A 574 33.91 -31.96 -17.88
N GLY A 575 34.87 -31.90 -16.96
CA GLY A 575 35.92 -30.86 -17.05
C GLY A 575 35.62 -29.45 -16.55
N MET A 576 35.33 -29.29 -15.25
CA MET A 576 35.70 -28.06 -14.52
C MET A 576 36.41 -28.40 -13.21
N GLN A 577 37.67 -27.99 -13.08
CA GLN A 577 38.38 -28.01 -11.80
C GLN A 577 37.92 -26.84 -10.94
N GLY A 578 37.21 -27.12 -9.85
CA GLY A 578 36.82 -26.11 -8.87
C GLY A 578 37.99 -25.74 -7.96
N TYR A 579 38.47 -24.50 -8.04
CA TYR A 579 39.43 -23.96 -7.08
C TYR A 579 38.70 -23.52 -5.79
N VAL A 580 39.04 -24.15 -4.67
CA VAL A 580 38.55 -23.77 -3.34
C VAL A 580 39.53 -22.79 -2.71
N PHE A 581 39.15 -21.53 -2.56
CA PHE A 581 39.94 -20.53 -1.84
C PHE A 581 39.57 -20.52 -0.35
N ASN A 582 40.54 -20.86 0.50
CA ASN A 582 40.38 -20.91 1.94
C ASN A 582 40.81 -19.57 2.56
N LEU A 583 39.84 -18.72 2.93
CA LEU A 583 40.11 -17.39 3.51
C LEU A 583 40.39 -17.49 5.01
N ARG A 584 41.68 -17.52 5.36
CA ARG A 584 42.15 -17.28 6.73
C ARG A 584 42.22 -15.77 6.95
N ARG A 585 41.50 -15.24 7.95
CA ARG A 585 41.55 -13.82 8.33
C ARG A 585 42.92 -13.46 8.93
N PRO A 586 43.44 -12.24 8.70
CA PRO A 586 44.38 -11.61 9.63
C PRO A 586 43.67 -11.23 10.95
#